data_AF-A0A7U4TJ05-F1
#
_entry.id   AF-A0A7U4TJ05-F1
#
_cell.length_a   1.000
_cell.length_b   1.000
_cell.length_c   1.000
_cell.angle_alpha   90.00
_cell.angle_beta   90.00
_cell.angle_gamma   90.00
#
_symmetry.space_group_name_H-M   'P 1'
#
loop_
_entity.id
_entity.type
_entity.pdbx_description
1 polymer ?
#
loop_
_entity_poly.entity_id
_entity_poly.type
_entity_poly.pdbx_seq_one_letter_code
_entity_poly.pdbx_strand_id
1 'polypeptide(L)' 'MIKKEIKATKTFQIEIVETISNIVEVVAENEQEALLRAQEMYRNEEVILDSEDYIDTKFNIFEWE' A
#
# COMPACT_ATOMS: atom_id res chain seq x y z
N MET A 1 27.56 8.98 -43.50
CA MET A 1 27.73 8.66 -42.07
C MET A 1 26.42 8.97 -41.37
N ILE A 2 25.74 7.97 -40.83
CA ILE A 2 24.46 8.19 -40.12
C ILE A 2 24.82 8.41 -38.65
N LYS A 3 24.59 9.62 -38.13
CA LYS A 3 24.75 9.91 -36.70
C LYS A 3 23.64 9.13 -35.97
N LYS A 4 24.01 8.12 -35.19
CA LYS A 4 23.09 7.43 -34.27
C LYS A 4 22.77 8.41 -33.14
N GLU A 5 21.55 8.94 -33.13
CA GLU A 5 21.04 9.74 -32.02
C GLU A 5 21.00 8.86 -30.76
N ILE A 6 21.84 9.19 -29.78
CA ILE A 6 21.76 8.59 -28.45
C ILE A 6 20.69 9.40 -27.72
N LYS A 7 19.48 8.82 -27.61
CA LYS A 7 18.40 9.41 -26.82
C LYS A 7 18.88 9.51 -25.37
N ALA A 8 18.97 10.73 -24.84
CA ALA A 8 19.38 10.94 -23.45
C ALA A 8 18.42 10.20 -22.50
N THR A 9 18.99 9.38 -21.62
CA THR A 9 18.26 8.73 -20.53
C THR A 9 17.90 9.77 -19.46
N LYS A 10 16.63 9.78 -19.04
CA LYS A 10 16.11 10.62 -17.95
C LYS A 10 15.77 9.75 -16.75
N THR A 11 15.99 10.29 -15.55
CA THR A 11 15.53 9.68 -14.30
C THR A 11 14.11 10.15 -14.01
N PHE A 12 13.25 9.22 -13.59
CA PHE A 12 11.87 9.49 -13.20
C PHE A 12 11.66 9.06 -11.76
N GLN A 13 10.82 9.80 -11.03
CA GLN A 13 10.34 9.37 -9.73
C GLN A 13 9.01 8.66 -9.91
N ILE A 14 8.93 7.42 -9.46
CA ILE A 14 7.72 6.61 -9.48
C ILE A 14 7.40 6.22 -8.05
N GLU A 15 6.22 6.59 -7.55
CA GLU A 15 5.67 6.08 -6.30
C GLU A 15 4.92 4.79 -6.59
N ILE A 16 5.10 3.81 -5.69
CA ILE A 16 4.39 2.55 -5.69
C ILE A 16 3.57 2.50 -4.41
N VAL A 17 2.25 2.40 -4.54
CA VAL A 17 1.32 2.32 -3.41
C VAL A 17 0.61 0.97 -3.45
N GLU A 18 0.74 0.19 -2.40
CA GLU A 18 0.02 -1.07 -2.23
C GLU A 18 -1.21 -0.87 -1.33
N THR A 19 -2.28 -1.60 -1.63
CA THR A 19 -3.43 -1.77 -0.75
C THR A 19 -3.45 -3.21 -0.27
N ILE A 20 -3.36 -3.39 1.05
CA ILE A 20 -3.36 -4.68 1.72
C ILE A 20 -4.55 -4.69 2.70
N SER A 21 -5.34 -5.76 2.72
CA SER A 21 -6.60 -5.82 3.47
C SER A 21 -6.92 -7.22 3.95
N ASN A 22 -7.30 -7.34 5.21
CA ASN A 22 -7.82 -8.57 5.81
C ASN A 22 -9.10 -8.27 6.61
N ILE A 23 -9.98 -9.25 6.74
CA ILE A 23 -11.21 -9.17 7.52
C ILE A 23 -11.01 -9.96 8.81
N VAL A 24 -11.19 -9.29 9.95
CA VAL A 24 -11.01 -9.90 11.27
C VAL A 24 -12.34 -10.02 12.00
N GLU A 25 -12.52 -11.13 12.71
CA GLU A 25 -13.68 -11.33 13.59
C GLU A 25 -13.38 -10.81 14.99
N VAL A 26 -14.30 -10.01 15.55
CA VAL A 26 -14.15 -9.40 16.86
C VAL A 26 -15.43 -9.59 17.66
N VAL A 27 -15.27 -10.01 18.92
CA VAL A 27 -16.37 -10.10 19.88
C VAL A 27 -16.52 -8.77 20.62
N ALA A 28 -17.70 -8.15 20.53
CA ALA A 28 -17.99 -6.89 21.21
C ALA A 28 -19.49 -6.69 21.47
N GLU A 29 -19.82 -5.80 22.39
CA GLU A 29 -21.20 -5.47 22.78
C GLU A 29 -21.87 -4.51 21.79
N ASN A 30 -21.09 -3.70 21.08
CA ASN A 30 -21.57 -2.72 20.09
C ASN A 30 -20.52 -2.43 19.01
N GLU A 31 -20.93 -1.70 17.97
CA GLU A 31 -20.09 -1.36 16.82
C GLU A 31 -18.87 -0.49 17.20
N GLN A 32 -19.02 0.46 18.13
CA GLN A 32 -17.90 1.31 18.54
C GLN A 32 -16.81 0.49 19.25
N GLU A 33 -17.21 -0.41 20.14
CA GLU A 33 -16.30 -1.30 20.86
C GLU A 33 -15.64 -2.32 19.91
N ALA A 34 -16.38 -2.86 18.94
CA ALA A 34 -15.83 -3.74 17.91
C ALA A 34 -14.71 -3.06 17.12
N LEU A 35 -14.94 -1.80 16.70
CA LEU A 35 -13.95 -1.02 15.97
C LEU A 35 -12.71 -0.73 16.82
N LEU A 36 -12.89 -0.35 18.09
CA LEU A 36 -11.77 -0.12 19.02
C LEU A 36 -10.92 -1.37 19.20
N ARG A 37 -11.55 -2.53 19.41
CA ARG A 37 -10.85 -3.82 19.53
C ARG A 37 -10.07 -4.19 18.27
N ALA A 38 -10.68 -4.06 17.08
CA ALA A 38 -9.98 -4.34 15.83
C ALA A 38 -8.71 -3.49 15.68
N GLN A 39 -8.79 -2.21 16.06
CA GLN A 39 -7.62 -1.33 16.04
C GLN A 39 -6.57 -1.70 17.08
N GLU A 40 -6.97 -2.13 18.28
CA GLU A 40 -6.05 -2.61 19.31
C GLU A 40 -5.32 -3.88 18.86
N MET A 41 -6.04 -4.86 18.30
CA MET A 41 -5.45 -6.08 17.75
C MET A 41 -4.38 -5.75 16.70
N TYR A 42 -4.66 -4.81 15.79
CA TYR A 42 -3.67 -4.38 14.79
C TYR A 42 -2.48 -3.64 15.42
N ARG A 43 -2.73 -2.71 16.36
CA ARG A 43 -1.65 -1.96 17.06
C ARG A 43 -0.76 -2.84 17.93
N ASN A 44 -1.31 -3.95 18.44
CA ASN A 44 -0.60 -4.91 19.26
C ASN A 44 0.02 -6.06 18.43
N GLU A 45 -0.05 -5.99 17.09
CA GLU A 45 0.47 -7.02 16.18
C GLU A 45 -0.18 -8.40 16.37
N GLU A 46 -1.40 -8.47 16.93
CA GLU A 46 -2.21 -9.70 16.98
C GLU A 46 -2.80 -10.04 15.60
N VAL A 47 -2.93 -9.02 14.75
CA VAL A 47 -3.28 -9.13 13.33
C VAL A 47 -2.14 -8.49 12.55
N ILE A 48 -1.47 -9.27 11.71
CA ILE A 48 -0.40 -8.81 10.83
C ILE A 48 -0.91 -8.92 9.40
N LEU A 49 -0.85 -7.81 8.68
CA LEU A 49 -1.12 -7.79 7.24
C LEU A 49 0.20 -8.00 6.50
N ASP A 50 0.22 -8.95 5.58
CA ASP A 50 1.40 -9.23 4.76
C ASP A 50 1.04 -9.37 3.27
N SER A 51 1.98 -9.91 2.48
CA SER A 51 1.81 -10.07 1.04
C SER A 51 0.65 -11.00 0.65
N GLU A 52 0.21 -11.90 1.53
CA GLU A 52 -0.95 -12.77 1.27
C GLU A 52 -2.28 -11.99 1.30
N ASP A 53 -2.32 -10.85 1.99
CA ASP A 53 -3.48 -9.95 2.09
C ASP A 53 -3.54 -8.87 0.98
N TYR A 54 -2.70 -9.02 -0.05
CA TYR A 54 -2.57 -8.06 -1.15
C TYR A 54 -3.86 -7.93 -1.98
N ILE A 55 -4.25 -6.69 -2.27
CA ILE A 55 -5.43 -6.36 -3.09
C ILE A 55 -5.06 -5.67 -4.40
N ASP A 56 -4.27 -4.60 -4.35
CA ASP A 56 -3.99 -3.76 -5.53
C ASP A 56 -2.66 -2.99 -5.39
N THR A 57 -2.06 -2.64 -6.52
CA THR A 57 -0.87 -1.77 -6.62
C THR A 57 -1.14 -0.63 -7.59
N LYS A 58 -0.82 0.59 -7.17
CA LYS A 58 -0.87 1.79 -8.00
C LYS A 58 0.53 2.34 -8.23
N PHE A 59 0.75 2.85 -9.43
CA PHE A 59 2.00 3.46 -9.86
C PHE A 59 1.76 4.91 -10.25
N ASN A 60 2.36 5.85 -9.54
CA ASN A 60 2.21 7.28 -9.81
C ASN A 60 3.56 7.85 -10.26
N ILE A 61 3.57 8.60 -11.37
CA ILE A 61 4.74 9.34 -11.82
C ILE A 61 4.72 10.74 -11.20
N PHE A 62 5.83 11.12 -10.58
CA PHE A 62 6.05 12.48 -10.10
C PHE A 62 6.99 13.21 -11.06
N GLU A 63 6.52 14.32 -11.60
CA GLU A 63 7.37 15.29 -12.27
C GLU A 63 7.80 16.33 -11.23
N TRP A 64 9.09 16.66 -11.19
CA TRP A 64 9.56 17.79 -10.38
C TRP A 64 8.96 19.08 -10.96
N GLU A 65 8.27 19.89 -10.14
CA GLU A 65 7.82 21.24 -10.53
C GLU A 65 8.99 22.18 -10.85
#